data_AF-A0A009MEI6-F1
#
_entry.id   AF-A0A009MEI6-F1
#
_cell.length_a   1.000
_cell.length_b   1.000
_cell.length_c   1.000
_cell.angle_alpha   90.00
_cell.angle_beta   90.00
_cell.angle_gamma   90.00
#
_symmetry.space_group_name_H-M   'P 1'
#
loop_
_entity.id
_entity.type
_entity.pdbx_description
1 polymer ?
#
loop_
_entity_poly.entity_id
_entity_poly.type
_entity_poly.pdbx_seq_one_letter_code
_entity_poly.pdbx_strand_id
1 'polypeptide(L)'
;MMRIGLFLLTNLAVLVVAGIILSLFGVGSYHGAGGLNLGNLLVICFVFGMVGSLISLFMSKWMAKKTTGTELIDPNAPRNQAESWLLQTVAELSQRAGINMPEVGIFPSYQSNAFATGWNKNDALVAVSSGLLERMNKDELRAVLAHEIGHVANGDMVTLALIQGVVNAFVMFFARVVGDFIDRNVFGRQDDEAPGMGYFIITMVLDIVFGILASAIVMWFSRYREYRADEAGARLAGKQAMISALLRLQAETEMPDQMPKEMKAFAIAEGKEQGFSLAALFQTHPTIEQRVAALHQLDCP
;
A
#
# COMPACT_ATOMS: atom_id res chain seq x y z
N MET A 1 15.51 -0.93 26.40
CA MET A 1 15.66 0.40 27.02
C MET A 1 16.24 1.42 26.05
N MET A 2 17.53 1.32 25.66
CA MET A 2 18.21 2.35 24.85
C MET A 2 17.63 2.55 23.44
N ARG A 3 17.20 1.47 22.74
CA ARG A 3 16.59 1.55 21.40
C ARG A 3 15.24 2.29 21.39
N ILE A 4 14.42 2.07 22.42
CA ILE A 4 13.11 2.75 22.57
C ILE A 4 13.34 4.23 22.88
N GLY A 5 14.28 4.55 23.78
CA GLY A 5 14.68 5.92 24.07
C GLY A 5 15.21 6.65 22.83
N LEU A 6 16.09 6.01 22.05
CA LEU A 6 16.61 6.57 20.80
C LEU A 6 15.51 6.80 19.77
N PHE A 7 14.57 5.86 19.63
CA PHE A 7 13.42 5.98 18.73
C PHE A 7 12.53 7.16 19.11
N LEU A 8 12.16 7.29 20.39
CA LEU A 8 11.33 8.41 20.87
C LEU A 8 12.04 9.75 20.69
N LEU A 9 13.34 9.82 21.00
CA LEU A 9 14.14 11.04 20.83
C LEU A 9 14.26 11.42 19.36
N THR A 10 14.47 10.45 18.48
CA THR A 10 14.55 10.70 17.03
C THR A 10 13.23 11.22 16.48
N ASN A 11 12.09 10.63 16.88
CA ASN A 11 10.77 11.12 16.48
C ASN A 11 10.51 12.54 17.01
N LEU A 12 10.87 12.82 18.27
CA LEU A 12 10.76 14.16 18.84
C LEU A 12 11.62 15.17 18.07
N ALA A 13 12.88 14.82 17.76
CA ALA A 13 13.78 15.66 16.99
C ALA A 13 13.23 15.96 15.59
N VAL A 14 12.65 14.95 14.90
CA VAL A 14 11.99 15.15 13.61
C VAL A 14 10.81 16.11 13.72
N LEU A 15 9.96 15.98 14.73
CA LEU A 15 8.84 16.89 14.97
C LEU A 15 9.31 18.33 15.23
N VAL A 16 10.36 18.50 16.04
CA VAL A 16 10.94 19.82 16.33
C VAL A 16 11.52 20.47 15.07
N VAL A 17 12.31 19.72 14.29
CA VAL A 17 12.90 20.22 13.05
C VAL A 17 11.82 20.59 12.03
N ALA A 18 10.81 19.73 11.85
CA ALA A 18 9.67 20.02 10.98
C ALA A 18 8.93 21.29 11.43
N GLY A 19 8.70 21.46 12.74
CA GLY A 19 8.09 22.66 13.29
C GLY A 19 8.91 23.93 13.05
N ILE A 20 10.23 23.87 13.20
CA ILE A 20 11.13 25.00 12.90
C ILE A 20 11.06 25.36 11.42
N ILE A 21 11.15 24.37 10.52
CA ILE A 21 11.08 24.59 9.07
C ILE A 21 9.76 25.26 8.70
N LEU A 22 8.64 24.72 9.17
CA LEU A 22 7.31 25.27 8.91
C LEU A 22 7.17 26.71 9.41
N SER A 23 7.69 27.00 10.61
CA SER A 23 7.73 28.35 11.17
C SER A 23 8.54 29.33 10.29
N LEU A 24 9.68 28.91 9.74
CA LEU A 24 10.46 29.72 8.81
C LEU A 24 9.72 30.05 7.50
N PHE A 25 8.83 29.16 7.05
CA PHE A 25 7.94 29.40 5.90
C PHE A 25 6.66 30.17 6.28
N GLY A 26 6.57 30.71 7.49
CA GLY A 26 5.42 31.50 7.96
C GLY A 26 4.25 30.67 8.47
N VAL A 27 4.41 29.34 8.58
CA VAL A 27 3.40 28.45 9.16
C VAL A 27 3.65 28.35 10.66
N GLY A 28 2.97 29.21 11.41
CA GLY A 28 3.02 29.22 12.87
C GLY A 28 2.21 28.09 13.52
N SER A 29 2.06 28.15 14.84
CA SER A 29 1.15 27.26 15.58
C SER A 29 -0.28 27.35 15.02
N TYR A 30 -0.98 26.22 14.99
CA TYR A 30 -2.39 26.16 14.62
C TYR A 30 -3.33 26.48 15.79
N HIS A 31 -2.82 26.48 17.03
CA HIS A 31 -3.49 27.05 18.20
C HIS A 31 -2.86 28.39 18.55
N GLY A 32 -3.65 29.46 18.62
CA GLY A 32 -3.21 30.79 19.05
C GLY A 32 -4.31 31.57 19.78
N ALA A 33 -4.02 32.80 20.21
CA ALA A 33 -4.89 33.66 21.03
C ALA A 33 -6.23 34.09 20.39
N GLY A 34 -6.58 33.56 19.22
CA GLY A 34 -7.87 33.76 18.55
C GLY A 34 -8.55 32.43 18.19
N GLY A 35 -8.14 31.35 18.84
CA GLY A 35 -8.60 30.01 18.53
C GLY A 35 -7.78 29.31 17.44
N LEU A 36 -8.46 28.49 16.62
CA LEU A 36 -7.81 27.56 15.72
C LEU A 36 -7.54 28.24 14.37
N ASN A 37 -6.27 28.37 14.00
CA ASN A 37 -5.88 28.89 12.69
C ASN A 37 -6.01 27.79 11.63
N LEU A 38 -7.15 27.79 10.92
CA LEU A 38 -7.46 26.80 9.90
C LEU A 38 -6.45 26.78 8.74
N GLY A 39 -5.87 27.93 8.40
CA GLY A 39 -4.85 28.02 7.34
C GLY A 39 -3.57 27.28 7.72
N ASN A 40 -3.03 27.58 8.90
CA ASN A 40 -1.84 26.89 9.41
C ASN A 40 -2.12 25.40 9.65
N LEU A 41 -3.30 25.05 10.18
CA LEU A 41 -3.70 23.65 10.38
C LEU A 41 -3.71 22.88 9.06
N LEU A 42 -4.33 23.45 8.01
CA LEU A 42 -4.41 22.81 6.70
C LEU A 42 -3.02 22.55 6.12
N VAL A 43 -2.12 23.55 6.18
CA VAL A 43 -0.74 23.40 5.68
C VAL A 43 0.02 22.34 6.46
N ILE A 44 -0.07 22.35 7.80
CA ILE A 44 0.56 21.34 8.66
C ILE A 44 0.03 19.94 8.30
N CYS A 45 -1.29 19.74 8.30
CA CYS A 45 -1.88 18.44 8.00
C CYS A 45 -1.52 17.95 6.59
N PHE A 46 -1.52 18.85 5.60
CA PHE A 46 -1.10 18.52 4.23
C PHE A 46 0.37 18.10 4.17
N VAL A 47 1.27 18.87 4.78
CA VAL A 47 2.71 18.54 4.80
C VAL A 47 2.94 17.20 5.50
N PHE A 48 2.40 17.00 6.70
CA PHE A 48 2.59 15.74 7.43
C PHE A 48 1.97 14.54 6.70
N GLY A 49 0.79 14.70 6.11
CA GLY A 49 0.13 13.64 5.33
C GLY A 49 0.93 13.26 4.09
N MET A 50 1.37 14.26 3.31
CA MET A 50 2.10 14.04 2.06
C MET A 50 3.54 13.58 2.29
N VAL A 51 4.27 14.19 3.22
CA VAL A 51 5.67 13.83 3.48
C VAL A 51 5.78 12.38 3.93
N GLY A 52 4.92 11.92 4.84
CA GLY A 52 4.93 10.52 5.29
C GLY A 52 4.69 9.54 4.12
N SER A 53 3.72 9.85 3.27
CA SER A 53 3.41 9.06 2.07
C SER A 53 4.57 9.03 1.06
N LEU A 54 5.17 10.18 0.75
CA LEU A 54 6.27 10.27 -0.20
C LEU A 54 7.51 9.54 0.32
N ILE A 55 7.86 9.72 1.59
CA ILE A 55 8.96 8.97 2.22
C ILE A 55 8.72 7.47 2.09
N SER A 56 7.50 7.00 2.39
CA SER A 56 7.12 5.59 2.25
C SER A 56 7.31 5.09 0.81
N LEU A 57 6.86 5.86 -0.18
CA LEU A 57 6.99 5.54 -1.61
C LEU A 57 8.46 5.46 -2.06
N PHE A 58 9.31 6.43 -1.69
CA PHE A 58 10.72 6.40 -2.06
C PHE A 58 11.50 5.28 -1.37
N MET A 59 11.10 4.92 -0.15
CA MET A 59 11.71 3.80 0.58
C MET A 59 11.19 2.42 0.16
N SER A 60 10.04 2.34 -0.53
CA SER A 60 9.32 1.08 -0.76
C SER A 60 10.18 0.03 -1.47
N LYS A 61 10.89 0.41 -2.53
CA LYS A 61 11.74 -0.48 -3.33
C LYS A 61 12.91 -1.03 -2.51
N TRP A 62 13.58 -0.18 -1.74
CA TRP A 62 14.68 -0.61 -0.87
C TRP A 62 14.19 -1.52 0.26
N MET A 63 13.08 -1.14 0.89
CA MET A 63 12.47 -1.90 1.97
C MET A 63 11.99 -3.26 1.50
N ALA A 64 11.31 -3.33 0.35
CA ALA A 64 10.86 -4.58 -0.24
C ALA A 64 12.03 -5.55 -0.48
N LYS A 65 13.12 -5.08 -1.10
CA LYS A 65 14.33 -5.90 -1.33
C LYS A 65 14.93 -6.44 -0.03
N LYS A 66 15.04 -5.58 0.99
CA LYS A 66 15.64 -5.95 2.28
C LYS A 66 14.77 -6.90 3.09
N THR A 67 13.47 -6.64 3.18
CA THR A 67 12.54 -7.42 4.02
C THR A 67 12.26 -8.80 3.43
N THR A 68 12.18 -8.90 2.10
CA THR A 68 11.94 -10.19 1.42
C THR A 68 13.22 -10.97 1.13
N GLY A 69 14.40 -10.34 1.26
CA GLY A 69 15.66 -10.95 0.85
C GLY A 69 15.71 -11.20 -0.66
N THR A 70 15.14 -10.29 -1.46
CA THR A 70 15.11 -10.43 -2.93
C THR A 70 16.53 -10.47 -3.49
N GLU A 71 16.85 -11.54 -4.21
CA GLU A 71 18.04 -11.64 -5.05
C GLU A 71 17.73 -11.08 -6.43
N LEU A 72 18.46 -10.05 -6.84
CA LEU A 72 18.32 -9.48 -8.18
C LEU A 72 19.01 -10.38 -9.21
N ILE A 73 18.36 -10.56 -10.35
CA ILE A 73 18.93 -11.29 -11.49
C ILE A 73 19.79 -10.31 -12.30
N ASP A 74 21.03 -10.69 -12.61
CA ASP A 74 21.88 -9.94 -13.54
C ASP A 74 21.34 -10.13 -14.98
N PRO A 75 20.90 -9.06 -15.67
CA PRO A 75 20.40 -9.17 -17.05
C PRO A 75 21.42 -9.72 -18.05
N ASN A 76 22.73 -9.59 -17.77
CA ASN A 76 23.80 -10.02 -18.65
C ASN A 76 24.31 -11.44 -18.34
N ALA A 77 23.97 -11.99 -17.17
CA ALA A 77 24.50 -13.26 -16.70
C ALA A 77 23.46 -14.04 -15.85
N PRO A 78 22.31 -14.44 -16.43
CA PRO A 78 21.33 -15.26 -15.72
C PRO A 78 21.94 -16.62 -15.34
N ARG A 79 21.69 -17.07 -14.11
CA ARG A 79 22.29 -18.29 -13.53
C ARG A 79 21.70 -19.56 -14.10
N ASN A 80 20.45 -19.51 -14.58
CA ASN A 80 19.73 -20.67 -15.09
C ASN A 80 18.69 -20.28 -16.17
N GLN A 81 18.04 -21.30 -16.75
CA GLN A 81 17.03 -21.10 -17.81
C GLN A 81 15.77 -20.40 -17.29
N ALA A 82 15.39 -20.59 -16.03
CA ALA A 82 14.22 -19.93 -15.44
C ALA A 82 14.44 -18.42 -15.29
N GLU A 83 15.61 -18.00 -14.80
CA GLU A 83 16.01 -16.59 -14.73
C GLU A 83 16.07 -15.94 -16.11
N SER A 84 16.62 -16.66 -17.10
CA SER A 84 16.66 -16.20 -18.49
C SER A 84 15.25 -15.97 -19.05
N TRP A 85 14.34 -16.92 -18.80
CA TRP A 85 12.95 -16.83 -19.24
C TRP A 85 12.19 -15.71 -18.53
N LEU A 86 12.44 -15.50 -17.23
CA LEU A 86 11.86 -14.40 -16.45
C LEU A 86 12.26 -13.04 -17.04
N LEU A 87 13.56 -12.82 -17.25
CA LEU A 87 14.08 -11.58 -17.83
C LEU A 87 13.46 -11.30 -19.19
N GLN A 88 13.42 -12.30 -20.08
CA GLN A 88 12.82 -12.16 -21.42
C GLN A 88 11.33 -11.85 -21.35
N THR A 89 10.59 -12.55 -20.48
CA THR A 89 9.15 -12.36 -20.31
C THR A 89 8.84 -10.97 -19.76
N VAL A 90 9.56 -10.54 -18.73
CA VAL A 90 9.39 -9.19 -18.15
C VAL A 90 9.77 -8.12 -19.18
N ALA A 91 10.84 -8.29 -19.94
CA ALA A 91 11.23 -7.35 -20.99
C ALA A 91 10.14 -7.20 -22.06
N GLU A 92 9.60 -8.32 -22.55
CA GLU A 92 8.52 -8.33 -23.56
C GLU A 92 7.24 -7.67 -23.03
N LEU A 93 6.82 -8.01 -21.80
CA LEU A 93 5.64 -7.44 -21.16
C LEU A 93 5.81 -5.94 -20.92
N SER A 94 6.99 -5.51 -20.46
CA SER A 94 7.33 -4.09 -20.23
C SER A 94 7.26 -3.29 -21.54
N GLN A 95 7.81 -3.85 -22.62
CA GLN A 95 7.76 -3.22 -23.95
C GLN A 95 6.30 -3.06 -24.42
N ARG A 96 5.47 -4.10 -24.27
CA ARG A 96 4.06 -4.05 -24.64
C ARG A 96 3.25 -3.08 -23.78
N ALA A 97 3.63 -2.93 -22.50
CA ALA A 97 3.01 -1.99 -21.57
C ALA A 97 3.55 -0.55 -21.71
N GLY A 98 4.58 -0.32 -22.52
CA GLY A 98 5.16 1.01 -22.76
C GLY A 98 5.96 1.57 -21.57
N ILE A 99 6.62 0.70 -20.81
CA ILE A 99 7.50 1.08 -19.69
C ILE A 99 8.93 0.54 -19.90
N ASN A 100 9.90 1.16 -19.23
CA ASN A 100 11.25 0.60 -19.17
C ASN A 100 11.25 -0.73 -18.39
N MET A 101 12.20 -1.61 -18.72
CA MET A 101 12.36 -2.89 -18.04
C MET A 101 12.64 -2.65 -16.54
N PRO A 102 11.80 -3.19 -15.63
CA PRO A 102 12.06 -3.16 -14.19
C PRO A 102 13.30 -3.98 -13.81
N GLU A 103 13.83 -3.73 -12.62
CA GLU A 103 14.66 -4.73 -11.94
C GLU A 103 13.84 -6.02 -11.77
N VAL A 104 14.45 -7.17 -12.04
CA VAL A 104 13.80 -8.48 -11.86
C VAL A 104 14.52 -9.22 -10.74
N GLY A 105 13.76 -9.78 -9.80
CA GLY A 105 14.31 -10.51 -8.68
C GLY A 105 13.53 -11.77 -8.32
N ILE A 106 14.19 -12.64 -7.56
CA ILE A 106 13.60 -13.83 -6.94
C ILE A 106 13.81 -13.72 -5.44
N PHE A 107 12.78 -14.01 -4.65
CA PHE A 107 12.90 -14.05 -3.18
C PHE A 107 12.56 -15.44 -2.63
N PRO A 108 13.25 -15.88 -1.56
CA PRO A 108 13.08 -17.20 -0.99
C PRO A 108 11.78 -17.26 -0.17
N SER A 109 10.70 -17.75 -0.79
CA SER A 109 9.45 -18.03 -0.10
C SER A 109 8.84 -19.30 -0.67
N TYR A 110 8.38 -20.16 0.24
CA TYR A 110 7.62 -21.34 -0.16
C TYR A 110 6.25 -20.93 -0.72
N GLN A 111 5.58 -19.93 -0.16
CA GLN A 111 4.27 -19.51 -0.67
C GLN A 111 4.40 -18.85 -2.05
N SER A 112 3.50 -19.16 -2.97
CA SER A 112 3.44 -18.53 -4.28
C SER A 112 3.03 -17.07 -4.14
N ASN A 113 3.94 -16.17 -4.52
CA ASN A 113 3.72 -14.73 -4.42
C ASN A 113 4.57 -13.99 -5.45
N ALA A 114 4.09 -12.84 -5.91
CA ALA A 114 4.80 -11.89 -6.74
C ALA A 114 4.46 -10.48 -6.26
N PHE A 115 5.35 -9.53 -6.51
CA PHE A 115 5.04 -8.12 -6.24
C PHE A 115 5.80 -7.19 -7.18
N ALA A 116 5.19 -6.04 -7.43
CA ALA A 116 5.84 -4.89 -8.03
C ALA A 116 5.92 -3.69 -7.09
N THR A 117 7.02 -2.94 -7.14
CA THR A 117 7.16 -1.70 -6.37
C THR A 117 8.13 -0.72 -7.03
N GLY A 118 7.90 0.58 -6.84
CA GLY A 118 8.77 1.63 -7.35
C GLY A 118 8.06 2.99 -7.34
N TRP A 119 8.83 4.04 -7.04
CA TRP A 119 8.34 5.42 -7.07
C TRP A 119 8.21 5.95 -8.52
N ASN A 120 8.87 5.30 -9.47
CA ASN A 120 8.87 5.64 -10.88
C ASN A 120 8.60 4.36 -11.68
N LYS A 121 7.62 4.41 -12.60
CA LYS A 121 7.28 3.29 -13.48
C LYS A 121 8.45 2.81 -14.35
N ASN A 122 9.44 3.67 -14.57
CA ASN A 122 10.65 3.40 -15.34
C ASN A 122 11.86 3.00 -14.48
N ASP A 123 11.69 2.89 -13.16
CA ASP A 123 12.68 2.43 -12.18
C ASP A 123 11.99 1.55 -11.12
N ALA A 124 11.18 0.61 -11.59
CA ALA A 124 10.46 -0.33 -10.74
C ALA A 124 11.28 -1.59 -10.44
N LEU A 125 10.75 -2.39 -9.53
CA LEU A 125 11.16 -3.76 -9.23
C LEU A 125 9.95 -4.66 -9.42
N VAL A 126 10.13 -5.78 -10.10
CA VAL A 126 9.20 -6.91 -10.14
C VAL A 126 9.92 -8.13 -9.58
N ALA A 127 9.35 -8.77 -8.56
CA ALA A 127 9.95 -9.94 -7.94
C ALA A 127 8.94 -11.07 -7.80
N VAL A 128 9.43 -12.30 -7.92
CA VAL A 128 8.64 -13.53 -7.79
C VAL A 128 9.23 -14.44 -6.72
N SER A 129 8.39 -15.19 -6.02
CA SER A 129 8.87 -16.17 -5.04
C SER A 129 9.41 -17.42 -5.73
N SER A 130 10.33 -18.11 -5.06
CA SER A 130 10.76 -19.46 -5.47
C SER A 130 9.58 -20.44 -5.59
N GLY A 131 8.61 -20.38 -4.68
CA GLY A 131 7.41 -21.23 -4.74
C GLY A 131 6.52 -20.95 -5.95
N LEU A 132 6.38 -19.68 -6.36
CA LEU A 132 5.65 -19.31 -7.57
C LEU A 132 6.29 -19.93 -8.82
N LEU A 133 7.63 -19.87 -8.91
CA LEU A 133 8.39 -20.43 -10.03
C LEU A 133 8.27 -21.95 -10.15
N GLU A 134 8.16 -22.65 -9.02
CA GLU A 134 8.09 -24.11 -8.99
C GLU A 134 6.68 -24.65 -9.29
N ARG A 135 5.62 -23.93 -8.87
CA ARG A 135 4.24 -24.44 -8.95
C ARG A 135 3.45 -23.99 -10.16
N MET A 136 3.72 -22.78 -10.66
CA MET A 136 2.98 -22.26 -11.80
C MET A 136 3.60 -22.74 -13.11
N ASN A 137 2.73 -23.06 -14.07
CA ASN A 137 3.21 -23.25 -15.44
C ASN A 137 3.61 -21.88 -16.07
N LYS A 138 4.27 -21.92 -17.22
CA LYS A 138 4.79 -20.70 -17.87
C LYS A 138 3.70 -19.71 -18.25
N ASP A 139 2.52 -20.16 -18.65
CA ASP A 139 1.41 -19.28 -19.05
C ASP A 139 0.79 -18.60 -17.82
N GLU A 140 0.57 -19.36 -16.74
CA GLU A 140 0.11 -18.84 -15.45
C GLU A 140 1.08 -17.81 -14.89
N LEU A 141 2.37 -18.14 -14.83
CA LEU A 141 3.40 -17.24 -14.33
C LEU A 141 3.55 -15.99 -15.19
N ARG A 142 3.46 -16.13 -16.52
CA ARG A 142 3.44 -14.99 -17.44
C ARG A 142 2.25 -14.07 -17.20
N ALA A 143 1.08 -14.64 -16.86
CA ALA A 143 -0.09 -13.85 -16.51
C ALA A 143 0.06 -13.10 -15.19
N VAL A 144 0.65 -13.72 -14.16
CA VAL A 144 1.00 -13.04 -12.90
C VAL A 144 1.98 -11.90 -13.17
N LEU A 145 3.05 -12.13 -13.94
CA LEU A 145 3.99 -11.06 -14.30
C LEU A 145 3.32 -9.94 -15.08
N ALA A 146 2.39 -10.26 -15.97
CA ALA A 146 1.63 -9.27 -16.72
C ALA A 146 0.71 -8.41 -15.82
N HIS A 147 0.12 -9.02 -14.79
CA HIS A 147 -0.64 -8.32 -13.75
C HIS A 147 0.26 -7.34 -12.97
N GLU A 148 1.43 -7.80 -12.50
CA GLU A 148 2.40 -6.96 -11.80
C GLU A 148 2.94 -5.81 -12.67
N ILE A 149 3.22 -6.08 -13.95
CA ILE A 149 3.59 -5.04 -14.92
C ILE A 149 2.45 -4.06 -15.15
N GLY A 150 1.20 -4.52 -15.14
CA GLY A 150 0.01 -3.67 -15.15
C GLY A 150 0.02 -2.66 -14.01
N HIS A 151 0.39 -3.08 -12.80
CA HIS A 151 0.51 -2.17 -11.66
C HIS A 151 1.57 -1.09 -11.87
N VAL A 152 2.74 -1.48 -12.37
CA VAL A 152 3.83 -0.54 -12.66
C VAL A 152 3.42 0.45 -13.74
N ALA A 153 2.84 -0.04 -14.85
CA ALA A 153 2.46 0.78 -16.00
C ALA A 153 1.36 1.79 -15.66
N ASN A 154 0.40 1.40 -14.82
CA ASN A 154 -0.67 2.28 -14.33
C ASN A 154 -0.18 3.31 -13.29
N GLY A 155 1.04 3.18 -12.76
CA GLY A 155 1.58 4.11 -11.76
C GLY A 155 0.91 3.94 -10.39
N ASP A 156 0.53 2.72 -10.06
CA ASP A 156 -0.35 2.42 -8.95
C ASP A 156 0.27 2.68 -7.57
N MET A 157 1.58 2.48 -7.45
CA MET A 157 2.33 2.75 -6.22
C MET A 157 2.29 4.25 -5.89
N VAL A 158 2.53 5.09 -6.88
CA VAL A 158 2.51 6.55 -6.75
C VAL A 158 1.10 7.01 -6.44
N THR A 159 0.11 6.53 -7.20
CA THR A 159 -1.28 6.95 -7.05
C THR A 159 -1.84 6.58 -5.67
N LEU A 160 -1.61 5.35 -5.21
CA LEU A 160 -2.03 4.92 -3.88
C LEU A 160 -1.33 5.71 -2.77
N ALA A 161 -0.03 5.98 -2.92
CA ALA A 161 0.70 6.81 -1.97
C ALA A 161 0.09 8.22 -1.90
N LEU A 162 -0.15 8.88 -3.03
CA LEU A 162 -0.75 10.21 -3.06
C LEU A 162 -2.15 10.22 -2.43
N ILE A 163 -3.00 9.23 -2.75
CA ILE A 163 -4.31 9.08 -2.12
C ILE A 163 -4.18 8.92 -0.61
N GLN A 164 -3.26 8.07 -0.14
CA GLN A 164 -3.01 7.89 1.30
C GLN A 164 -2.55 9.18 1.97
N GLY A 165 -1.68 9.96 1.32
CA GLY A 165 -1.18 11.23 1.85
C GLY A 165 -2.29 12.26 2.01
N VAL A 166 -3.14 12.39 1.00
CA VAL A 166 -4.32 13.26 1.03
C VAL A 166 -5.33 12.80 2.09
N VAL A 167 -5.64 11.50 2.14
CA VAL A 167 -6.54 10.92 3.14
C VAL A 167 -6.03 11.18 4.56
N ASN A 168 -4.73 10.95 4.83
CA ASN A 168 -4.13 11.21 6.13
C ASN A 168 -4.22 12.69 6.51
N ALA A 169 -3.98 13.60 5.55
CA ALA A 169 -4.13 15.03 5.78
C ALA A 169 -5.56 15.41 6.17
N PHE A 170 -6.57 14.85 5.49
CA PHE A 170 -7.99 15.08 5.80
C PHE A 170 -8.39 14.52 7.17
N VAL A 171 -7.98 13.30 7.49
CA VAL A 171 -8.24 12.67 8.79
C VAL A 171 -7.69 13.55 9.90
N MET A 172 -6.40 13.93 9.79
CA MET A 172 -5.78 14.81 10.78
C MET A 172 -6.53 16.13 10.87
N PHE A 173 -6.77 16.81 9.75
CA PHE A 173 -7.41 18.12 9.73
C PHE A 173 -8.77 18.11 10.44
N PHE A 174 -9.68 17.21 10.04
CA PHE A 174 -11.02 17.15 10.62
C PHE A 174 -11.00 16.67 12.07
N ALA A 175 -10.10 15.77 12.45
CA ALA A 175 -9.96 15.35 13.84
C ALA A 175 -9.59 16.54 14.74
N ARG A 176 -8.66 17.41 14.32
CA ARG A 176 -8.31 18.63 15.09
C ARG A 176 -9.46 19.64 15.12
N VAL A 177 -10.16 19.87 14.00
CA VAL A 177 -11.28 20.81 13.94
C VAL A 177 -12.44 20.37 14.84
N VAL A 178 -12.86 19.10 14.74
CA VAL A 178 -13.96 18.56 15.56
C VAL A 178 -13.52 18.43 17.02
N GLY A 179 -12.27 18.03 17.28
CA GLY A 179 -11.71 17.97 18.62
C GLY A 179 -11.68 19.34 19.31
N ASP A 180 -11.24 20.38 18.60
CA ASP A 180 -11.24 21.77 19.10
C ASP A 180 -12.67 22.26 19.37
N PHE A 181 -13.62 21.95 18.48
CA PHE A 181 -15.03 22.28 18.69
C PHE A 181 -15.61 21.61 19.93
N ILE A 182 -15.37 20.31 20.12
CA ILE A 182 -15.86 19.57 21.30
C ILE A 182 -15.20 20.11 22.57
N ASP A 183 -13.88 20.34 22.54
CA ASP A 183 -13.12 20.83 23.69
C ASP A 183 -13.63 22.20 24.18
N ARG A 184 -13.96 23.11 23.26
CA ARG A 184 -14.54 24.43 23.61
C ARG A 184 -15.97 24.33 24.13
N ASN A 185 -16.83 23.60 23.43
CA ASN A 185 -18.28 23.63 23.71
C ASN A 185 -18.71 22.68 24.82
N VAL A 186 -17.96 21.59 25.05
CA VAL A 186 -18.29 20.57 26.06
C VAL A 186 -17.44 20.73 27.31
N PHE A 187 -16.13 20.98 27.14
CA PHE A 187 -15.20 21.11 28.27
C PHE A 187 -14.95 22.57 28.67
N GLY A 188 -15.53 23.53 27.95
CA GLY A 188 -15.55 24.94 28.33
C GLY A 188 -14.22 25.67 28.16
N ARG A 189 -13.30 25.15 27.33
CA ARG A 189 -12.00 25.81 27.10
C ARG A 189 -12.18 27.18 26.45
N GLN A 190 -11.51 28.19 27.01
CA GLN A 190 -11.49 29.55 26.47
C GLN A 190 -10.46 29.70 25.34
N ASP A 191 -10.65 30.70 24.47
CA ASP A 191 -9.80 30.89 23.28
C ASP A 191 -8.32 31.17 23.61
N ASP A 192 -8.04 31.77 24.77
CA ASP A 192 -6.70 32.09 25.24
C ASP A 192 -6.00 30.94 25.99
N GLU A 193 -6.72 29.84 26.25
CA GLU A 193 -6.20 28.69 26.97
C GLU A 193 -5.57 27.67 26.02
N ALA A 194 -4.38 27.18 26.40
CA ALA A 194 -3.71 26.11 25.70
C ALA A 194 -4.58 24.82 25.72
N PRO A 195 -4.52 23.99 24.65
CA PRO A 195 -5.26 22.73 24.63
C PRO A 195 -4.93 21.85 25.83
N GLY A 196 -5.98 21.45 26.57
CA GLY A 196 -5.85 20.54 27.69
C GLY A 196 -5.69 19.08 27.26
N MET A 197 -5.49 18.19 28.24
CA MET A 197 -5.40 16.74 27.98
C MET A 197 -6.68 16.18 27.31
N GLY A 198 -7.86 16.77 27.59
CA GLY A 198 -9.13 16.41 26.97
C GLY A 198 -9.10 16.51 25.44
N TYR A 199 -8.67 17.66 24.91
CA TYR A 199 -8.45 17.85 23.47
C TYR A 199 -7.58 16.75 22.83
N PHE A 200 -6.44 16.39 23.45
CA PHE A 200 -5.55 15.37 22.91
C PHE A 200 -6.19 13.97 22.89
N ILE A 201 -6.94 13.63 23.94
CA ILE A 201 -7.67 12.35 24.00
C ILE A 201 -8.76 12.32 22.92
N ILE A 202 -9.55 13.40 22.78
CA ILE A 202 -10.65 13.48 21.80
C ILE A 202 -10.10 13.42 20.38
N THR A 203 -9.08 14.20 20.07
CA THR A 203 -8.45 14.19 18.74
C THR A 203 -7.84 12.84 18.41
N MET A 204 -7.24 12.13 19.37
CA MET A 204 -6.76 10.76 19.18
C MET A 204 -7.89 9.78 18.86
N VAL A 205 -9.02 9.87 19.57
CA VAL A 205 -10.21 9.05 19.28
C VAL A 205 -10.77 9.38 17.90
N LEU A 206 -10.87 10.66 17.55
CA LEU A 206 -11.34 11.12 16.23
C LEU A 206 -10.40 10.70 15.10
N ASP A 207 -9.08 10.73 15.30
CA ASP A 207 -8.09 10.24 14.33
C ASP A 207 -8.33 8.76 14.02
N ILE A 208 -8.62 7.94 15.03
CA ILE A 208 -8.95 6.52 14.85
C ILE A 208 -10.28 6.37 14.09
N VAL A 209 -11.33 7.05 14.52
CA VAL A 209 -12.67 6.94 13.91
C VAL A 209 -12.64 7.41 12.45
N PHE A 210 -12.11 8.61 12.18
CA PHE A 210 -11.98 9.13 10.83
C PHE A 210 -11.00 8.31 9.99
N GLY A 211 -9.93 7.78 10.59
CA GLY A 211 -9.01 6.86 9.91
C GLY A 211 -9.71 5.57 9.44
N ILE A 212 -10.56 4.98 10.27
CA ILE A 212 -11.36 3.80 9.90
C ILE A 212 -12.30 4.15 8.73
N LEU A 213 -13.01 5.28 8.80
CA LEU A 213 -13.89 5.71 7.72
C LEU A 213 -13.13 6.00 6.43
N ALA A 214 -11.98 6.67 6.52
CA ALA A 214 -11.20 7.05 5.37
C ALA A 214 -10.45 5.87 4.73
N SER A 215 -10.17 4.81 5.51
CA SER A 215 -9.62 3.56 4.95
C SER A 215 -10.57 2.94 3.92
N ALA A 216 -11.90 3.14 4.04
CA ALA A 216 -12.87 2.68 3.05
C ALA A 216 -12.60 3.23 1.64
N ILE A 217 -12.15 4.48 1.55
CA ILE A 217 -11.78 5.15 0.29
C ILE A 217 -10.52 4.50 -0.30
N VAL A 218 -9.51 4.29 0.54
CA VAL A 218 -8.24 3.66 0.14
C VAL A 218 -8.46 2.23 -0.35
N MET A 219 -9.28 1.45 0.36
CA MET A 219 -9.58 0.06 0.00
C MET A 219 -10.46 -0.04 -1.25
N TRP A 220 -11.41 0.87 -1.44
CA TRP A 220 -12.17 0.96 -2.69
C TRP A 220 -11.25 1.21 -3.88
N PHE A 221 -10.30 2.15 -3.75
CA PHE A 221 -9.32 2.43 -4.79
C PHE A 221 -8.37 1.23 -5.02
N SER A 222 -7.94 0.56 -3.96
CA SER A 222 -7.15 -0.68 -4.04
C SER A 222 -7.87 -1.74 -4.87
N ARG A 223 -9.17 -1.99 -4.62
CA ARG A 223 -9.97 -2.95 -5.39
C ARG A 223 -10.12 -2.56 -6.86
N TYR A 224 -10.40 -1.28 -7.14
CA TYR A 224 -10.49 -0.78 -8.52
C TYR A 224 -9.21 -1.05 -9.32
N ARG A 225 -8.07 -0.85 -8.69
CA ARG A 225 -6.76 -1.11 -9.26
C ARG A 225 -6.52 -2.58 -9.60
N GLU A 226 -6.91 -3.50 -8.71
CA GLU A 226 -6.76 -4.95 -8.96
C GLU A 226 -7.48 -5.38 -10.25
N TYR A 227 -8.69 -4.89 -10.50
CA TYR A 227 -9.42 -5.19 -11.73
C TYR A 227 -8.70 -4.65 -12.98
N ARG A 228 -8.07 -3.48 -12.89
CA ARG A 228 -7.26 -2.93 -13.99
C ARG A 228 -5.98 -3.72 -14.24
N ALA A 229 -5.36 -4.23 -13.18
CA ALA A 229 -4.19 -5.09 -13.30
C ALA A 229 -4.56 -6.47 -13.84
N ASP A 230 -5.72 -7.02 -13.49
CA ASP A 230 -6.28 -8.24 -14.11
C ASP A 230 -6.55 -8.07 -15.59
N GLU A 231 -7.12 -6.92 -15.98
CA GLU A 231 -7.29 -6.57 -17.39
C GLU A 231 -5.95 -6.51 -18.12
N ALA A 232 -4.92 -5.90 -17.51
CA ALA A 232 -3.57 -5.88 -18.08
C ALA A 232 -3.00 -7.31 -18.22
N GLY A 233 -3.16 -8.15 -17.20
CA GLY A 233 -2.82 -9.58 -17.23
C GLY A 233 -3.48 -10.30 -18.40
N ALA A 234 -4.79 -10.13 -18.56
CA ALA A 234 -5.57 -10.75 -19.63
C ALA A 234 -5.22 -10.25 -21.03
N ARG A 235 -4.96 -8.95 -21.20
CA ARG A 235 -4.58 -8.36 -22.51
C ARG A 235 -3.14 -8.67 -22.91
N LEU A 236 -2.23 -8.77 -21.95
CA LEU A 236 -0.81 -9.00 -22.22
C LEU A 236 -0.44 -10.49 -22.28
N ALA A 237 -0.97 -11.32 -21.37
CA ALA A 237 -0.63 -12.74 -21.29
C ALA A 237 -1.75 -13.68 -21.76
N GLY A 238 -2.97 -13.17 -21.94
CA GLY A 238 -4.14 -13.95 -22.37
C GLY A 238 -5.13 -14.19 -21.23
N LYS A 239 -6.41 -13.99 -21.53
CA LYS A 239 -7.53 -14.11 -20.58
C LYS A 239 -7.56 -15.48 -19.86
N GLN A 240 -7.40 -16.57 -20.61
CA GLN A 240 -7.45 -17.92 -20.02
C GLN A 240 -6.24 -18.19 -19.10
N ALA A 241 -5.06 -17.67 -19.45
CA ALA A 241 -3.87 -17.78 -18.62
C ALA A 241 -4.03 -17.03 -17.29
N MET A 242 -4.61 -15.82 -17.32
CA MET A 242 -4.92 -15.05 -16.12
C MET A 242 -5.94 -15.76 -15.21
N ILE A 243 -7.01 -16.29 -15.79
CA ILE A 243 -8.01 -17.07 -15.03
C ILE A 243 -7.35 -18.32 -14.40
N SER A 244 -6.54 -19.05 -15.17
CA SER A 244 -5.81 -20.23 -14.67
C SER A 244 -4.88 -19.86 -13.51
N ALA A 245 -4.16 -18.74 -13.62
CA ALA A 245 -3.26 -18.26 -12.57
C ALA A 245 -4.01 -17.94 -11.27
N LEU A 246 -5.14 -17.23 -11.37
CA LEU A 246 -5.98 -16.91 -10.21
C LEU A 246 -6.52 -18.17 -9.52
N LEU A 247 -7.04 -19.12 -10.30
CA LEU A 247 -7.55 -20.39 -9.76
C LEU A 247 -6.44 -21.24 -9.12
N ARG A 248 -5.22 -21.19 -9.67
CA ARG A 248 -4.04 -21.85 -9.09
C ARG A 248 -3.69 -21.25 -7.72
N LEU A 249 -3.68 -19.93 -7.61
CA LEU A 249 -3.42 -19.23 -6.34
C LEU A 249 -4.52 -19.54 -5.31
N GLN A 250 -5.79 -19.55 -5.73
CA GLN A 250 -6.91 -19.93 -4.88
C GLN A 250 -6.74 -21.33 -4.31
N ALA A 251 -6.41 -22.31 -5.16
CA ALA A 251 -6.23 -23.69 -4.75
C ALA A 251 -5.09 -23.83 -3.73
N GLU A 252 -4.01 -23.05 -3.85
CA GLU A 252 -2.90 -23.05 -2.90
C GLU A 252 -3.31 -22.45 -1.54
N THR A 253 -4.10 -21.37 -1.52
CA THR A 253 -4.59 -20.76 -0.27
C THR A 253 -5.58 -21.67 0.47
N GLU A 254 -6.34 -22.50 -0.25
CA GLU A 254 -7.30 -23.44 0.33
C GLU A 254 -6.64 -24.77 0.80
N MET A 255 -5.36 -25.00 0.49
CA MET A 255 -4.62 -26.13 1.04
C MET A 255 -4.41 -25.95 2.55
N PRO A 256 -4.71 -26.96 3.38
CA PRO A 256 -4.48 -26.87 4.81
C PRO A 256 -3.01 -26.60 5.08
N ASP A 257 -2.73 -25.46 5.71
CA ASP A 257 -1.41 -25.05 6.12
C ASP A 257 -0.70 -26.19 6.85
N GLN A 258 0.39 -26.70 6.26
CA GLN A 258 1.34 -27.58 6.93
C GLN A 258 2.17 -26.82 7.99
N MET A 259 1.76 -25.60 8.35
CA MET A 259 2.38 -24.83 9.41
C MET A 259 2.16 -25.48 10.79
N PRO A 260 3.24 -25.61 11.61
CA PRO A 260 3.14 -26.01 13.00
C PRO A 260 2.10 -25.17 13.76
N LYS A 261 1.37 -25.80 14.68
CA LYS A 261 0.24 -25.18 15.39
C LYS A 261 0.63 -23.90 16.15
N GLU A 262 1.91 -23.70 16.49
CA GLU A 262 2.39 -22.52 17.20
C GLU A 262 2.36 -21.23 16.36
N MET A 263 2.39 -21.31 15.02
CA MET A 263 2.34 -20.15 14.11
C MET A 263 0.92 -19.73 13.73
N LYS A 264 -0.11 -20.53 14.08
CA LYS A 264 -1.51 -20.29 13.70
C LYS A 264 -2.16 -19.10 14.40
N ALA A 265 -1.62 -18.65 15.53
CA ALA A 265 -2.17 -17.51 16.28
C ALA A 265 -2.05 -16.16 15.54
N PHE A 266 -1.20 -16.07 14.51
CA PHE A 266 -1.00 -14.84 13.73
C PHE A 266 -1.72 -14.83 12.37
N ALA A 267 -2.26 -15.97 11.92
CA ALA A 267 -2.80 -16.13 10.56
C ALA A 267 -4.33 -16.07 10.44
N ILE A 268 -5.07 -15.96 11.56
CA ILE A 268 -6.53 -15.95 11.54
C ILE A 268 -7.03 -14.51 11.37
N ALA A 269 -7.03 -14.01 10.14
CA ALA A 269 -7.70 -12.76 9.81
C ALA A 269 -8.27 -12.70 8.38
N GLU A 270 -8.64 -13.82 7.76
CA GLU A 270 -9.41 -13.79 6.51
C GLU A 270 -10.56 -14.80 6.54
N GLY A 271 -11.69 -14.36 7.08
CA GLY A 271 -12.94 -15.11 7.10
C GLY A 271 -13.88 -14.71 5.96
N LYS A 272 -14.18 -15.67 5.07
CA LYS A 272 -15.29 -15.68 4.11
C LYS A 272 -16.63 -15.61 4.85
N GLU A 273 -17.45 -14.60 4.60
CA GLU A 273 -18.89 -14.58 4.95
C GLU A 273 -19.67 -13.97 3.77
N GLN A 274 -20.52 -14.79 3.13
CA GLN A 274 -21.43 -14.38 2.06
C GLN A 274 -22.64 -13.64 2.66
N GLY A 275 -22.50 -12.32 2.79
CA GLY A 275 -23.53 -11.38 3.21
C GLY A 275 -23.01 -9.95 3.03
N PHE A 276 -23.86 -8.93 3.15
CA PHE A 276 -23.43 -7.52 3.15
C PHE A 276 -22.61 -7.26 4.42
N SER A 277 -21.34 -7.65 4.38
CA SER A 277 -20.43 -7.64 5.52
C SER A 277 -19.65 -6.34 5.52
N LEU A 278 -19.65 -5.62 6.64
CA LEU A 278 -18.72 -4.52 6.86
C LEU A 278 -17.26 -4.98 6.64
N ALA A 279 -16.94 -6.26 6.86
CA ALA A 279 -15.63 -6.83 6.55
C ALA A 279 -15.30 -6.82 5.04
N ALA A 280 -16.30 -6.90 4.14
CA ALA A 280 -16.08 -6.78 2.70
C ALA A 280 -15.68 -5.34 2.29
N LEU A 281 -16.09 -4.32 3.07
CA LEU A 281 -15.57 -2.97 2.88
C LEU A 281 -14.09 -2.88 3.27
N PHE A 282 -13.66 -3.68 4.25
CA PHE A 282 -12.29 -3.75 4.76
C PHE A 282 -11.33 -4.70 4.02
N GLN A 283 -11.79 -5.41 2.98
CA GLN A 283 -10.93 -6.23 2.13
C GLN A 283 -10.11 -5.37 1.15
N THR A 284 -8.78 -5.55 1.17
CA THR A 284 -7.82 -4.81 0.31
C THR A 284 -7.76 -5.34 -1.12
N HIS A 285 -8.16 -6.60 -1.33
CA HIS A 285 -8.29 -7.25 -2.63
C HIS A 285 -9.72 -7.78 -2.83
N PRO A 286 -10.31 -7.68 -4.04
CA PRO A 286 -11.54 -8.39 -4.35
C PRO A 286 -11.33 -9.91 -4.29
N THR A 287 -12.38 -10.67 -4.05
CA THR A 287 -12.25 -12.13 -4.01
C THR A 287 -11.85 -12.67 -5.38
N ILE A 288 -11.17 -13.82 -5.41
CA ILE A 288 -10.75 -14.45 -6.66
C ILE A 288 -11.95 -14.73 -7.57
N GLU A 289 -13.09 -15.14 -6.99
CA GLU A 289 -14.32 -15.36 -7.75
C GLU A 289 -14.82 -14.08 -8.43
N GLN A 290 -14.75 -12.93 -7.75
CA GLN A 290 -15.13 -11.63 -8.34
C GLN A 290 -14.18 -11.23 -9.47
N ARG A 291 -12.88 -11.45 -9.30
CA ARG A 291 -11.86 -11.17 -10.32
C ARG A 291 -12.04 -12.05 -11.55
N VAL A 292 -12.26 -13.35 -11.36
CA VAL A 292 -12.55 -14.31 -12.45
C VAL A 292 -13.86 -13.96 -13.16
N ALA A 293 -14.92 -13.59 -12.43
CA ALA A 293 -16.18 -13.16 -13.03
C ALA A 293 -16.00 -11.88 -13.88
N ALA A 294 -15.24 -10.89 -13.39
CA ALA A 294 -14.91 -9.69 -14.16
C ALA A 294 -14.11 -10.02 -15.42
N LEU A 295 -13.13 -10.92 -15.33
CA LEU A 295 -12.37 -11.40 -16.48
C LEU A 295 -13.26 -12.09 -17.52
N HIS A 296 -14.24 -12.90 -17.11
CA HIS A 296 -15.18 -13.53 -18.03
C HIS A 296 -15.99 -12.52 -18.84
N GLN A 297 -16.36 -11.39 -18.25
CA GLN A 297 -17.07 -10.30 -18.92
C GLN A 297 -16.16 -9.41 -19.77
N LEU A 298 -14.84 -9.55 -19.64
CA LEU A 298 -13.87 -8.72 -20.33
C LEU A 298 -13.73 -9.16 -21.80
N ASP A 299 -13.97 -8.22 -22.71
CA ASP A 299 -13.71 -8.38 -24.14
C ASP A 299 -12.23 -8.13 -24.42
N CYS A 300 -11.46 -9.22 -24.48
CA CYS A 300 -10.11 -9.22 -25.02
C CYS A 300 -10.15 -9.57 -26.51
N PRO A 301 -9.32 -8.91 -27.35
CA PRO A 301 -9.07 -9.36 -28.71
C PRO A 301 -8.37 -10.73 -28.75
#